data_AF-A0A5F1ZSK7-F1
#
_entry.id   AF-A0A5F1ZSK7-F1
#
_cell.length_a   1.000
_cell.length_b   1.000
_cell.length_c   1.000
_cell.angle_alpha   90.00
_cell.angle_beta   90.00
_cell.angle_gamma   90.00
#
_symmetry.space_group_name_H-M   'P 1'
#
loop_
_entity.id
_entity.type
_entity.pdbx_description
1 polymer ?
#
loop_
_entity_poly.entity_id
_entity_poly.type
_entity_poly.pdbx_seq_one_letter_code
_entity_poly.pdbx_strand_id
1 'polypeptide(L)'
;MRWIYFSFVSLSLGCGNAPEYITLPEKIALLAPVHVFSAQQLSSVSSDDYDLNTYGLITATRLESWRSNWANNRPTGISGKLVILQISSGSFSGSYIRPSTGVKVYQASSASTDYTFFGQTRFNGVLDTETIVPQGANLDSFLKFFGINPASDLIVLAQDTPSDSNLMLTLRAWYTLYYWGIDKAHLAVLNGSASAKISSGDLIGGSSFSTPSSQGAGKIGSLHRDHTIIQATLADVFNAVEGITEPTFENSTPSPEGGVFLLDARTPAEYDGSGTTSGPSNYTCGNTPNCYTPYEGHIKGAKNIPFTSFVDSNKEFLSKSSLAALLSSNGFTEGQTIITYCRTNVRSAITGFATFAILGYPTRFYDGSWVEWGTLAYDSNSNWSNLSANSPWRTDKGIVTNSITYNEGKSGLTNNNIVNLATYFTPARSFAKGTNDIITEDKKYLTDSASSSGGGSSSGGGGNTGGGGGGGNPCGG
;
A
#
# COMPACT_ATOMS: atom_id res chain seq x y z
N MET A 1 21.02 22.62 52.94
CA MET A 1 20.08 23.53 52.25
C MET A 1 20.80 24.17 51.08
N ARG A 2 20.50 23.75 49.85
CA ARG A 2 20.92 24.40 48.61
C ARG A 2 19.67 24.53 47.74
N TRP A 3 19.25 25.76 47.52
CA TRP A 3 18.12 26.11 46.67
C TRP A 3 18.56 26.04 45.21
N ILE A 4 17.87 25.24 44.39
CA ILE A 4 18.03 25.22 42.94
C ILE A 4 17.04 26.23 42.37
N TYR A 5 17.56 27.32 41.78
CA TYR A 5 16.78 28.28 41.01
C TYR A 5 16.40 27.65 39.66
N PHE A 6 15.11 27.45 39.42
CA PHE A 6 14.58 27.22 38.06
C PHE A 6 14.49 28.57 37.35
N SER A 7 15.41 28.84 36.43
CA SER A 7 15.23 29.92 35.46
C SER A 7 14.16 29.51 34.46
N PHE A 8 12.97 30.10 34.58
CA PHE A 8 11.98 30.09 33.50
C PHE A 8 12.53 30.92 32.34
N VAL A 9 12.99 30.25 31.28
CA VAL A 9 13.22 30.90 30.00
C VAL A 9 11.85 31.16 29.39
N SER A 10 11.38 32.39 29.48
CA SER A 10 10.22 32.86 28.71
C SER A 10 10.61 32.94 27.24
N LEU A 11 10.30 31.92 26.44
CA LEU A 11 10.27 32.04 24.99
C LEU A 11 9.10 32.92 24.59
N SER A 12 9.34 34.22 24.40
CA SER A 12 8.45 35.10 23.66
C SER A 12 8.60 34.82 22.16
N LEU A 13 7.91 33.80 21.66
CA LEU A 13 7.77 33.55 20.22
C LEU A 13 6.68 34.47 19.66
N GLY A 14 7.11 35.60 19.08
CA GLY A 14 6.24 36.50 18.34
C GLY A 14 5.85 35.91 16.99
N CYS A 15 4.69 35.25 16.91
CA CYS A 15 4.02 35.00 15.64
C CYS A 15 3.09 36.19 15.35
N GLY A 16 3.55 37.12 14.52
CA GLY A 16 2.85 38.38 14.25
C GLY A 16 1.55 38.31 13.43
N ASN A 17 0.93 37.15 13.20
CA ASN A 17 -0.29 37.03 12.38
C ASN A 17 -1.17 35.80 12.68
N ALA A 18 -1.17 35.27 13.91
CA ALA A 18 -2.19 34.28 14.30
C ALA A 18 -3.40 35.01 14.90
N PRO A 19 -4.65 34.76 14.45
CA PRO A 19 -5.82 35.37 15.06
C PRO A 19 -5.86 35.09 16.57
N GLU A 20 -6.18 36.12 17.34
CA GLU A 20 -6.00 36.20 18.79
C GLU A 20 -6.91 35.25 19.61
N TYR A 21 -7.70 34.42 18.94
CA TYR A 21 -8.71 33.53 19.55
C TYR A 21 -8.35 32.04 19.53
N ILE A 22 -7.15 31.66 19.08
CA ILE A 22 -6.71 30.25 19.09
C ILE A 22 -6.08 29.90 20.44
N THR A 23 -6.69 28.96 21.15
CA THR A 23 -6.23 28.47 22.45
C THR A 23 -4.88 27.74 22.34
N LEU A 24 -4.12 27.65 23.44
CA LEU A 24 -2.83 26.93 23.44
C LEU A 24 -2.94 25.46 22.99
N PRO A 25 -4.00 24.70 23.34
CA PRO A 25 -4.24 23.36 22.79
C PRO A 25 -4.45 23.34 21.27
N GLU A 26 -5.15 24.33 20.71
CA GLU A 26 -5.37 24.45 19.26
C GLU A 26 -4.08 24.85 18.52
N LYS A 27 -3.23 25.68 19.15
CA LYS A 27 -1.86 25.96 18.67
C LYS A 27 -0.95 24.73 18.68
N ILE A 28 -1.13 23.82 19.65
CA ILE A 28 -0.40 22.55 19.72
C ILE A 28 -0.94 21.54 18.69
N ALA A 29 -2.25 21.53 18.42
CA ALA A 29 -2.85 20.69 17.38
C ALA A 29 -2.39 21.09 15.96
N LEU A 30 -2.12 22.38 15.72
CA LEU A 30 -1.44 22.90 14.51
C LEU A 30 0.03 22.43 14.37
N LEU A 31 0.59 21.79 15.40
CA LEU A 31 2.00 21.42 15.51
C LEU A 31 2.24 19.92 15.72
N ALA A 32 1.22 19.05 15.70
CA ALA A 32 1.45 17.62 15.86
C ALA A 32 2.26 17.08 14.66
N PRO A 33 3.55 16.75 14.82
CA PRO A 33 4.34 16.28 13.70
C PRO A 33 3.81 14.91 13.25
N VAL A 34 3.82 14.66 11.94
CA VAL A 34 3.51 13.33 11.42
C VAL A 34 4.51 12.34 12.03
N HIS A 35 4.00 11.33 12.74
CA HIS A 35 4.84 10.32 13.38
C HIS A 35 5.33 9.34 12.32
N VAL A 36 6.66 9.31 12.12
CA VAL A 36 7.34 8.39 11.21
C VAL A 36 7.62 7.07 11.93
N PHE A 37 7.15 5.97 11.35
CA PHE A 37 7.34 4.64 11.92
C PHE A 37 8.44 3.86 11.17
N SER A 38 9.09 2.93 11.88
CA SER A 38 9.91 1.87 11.28
C SER A 38 9.05 0.65 10.89
N ALA A 39 9.53 -0.17 9.96
CA ALA A 39 8.84 -1.40 9.56
C ALA A 39 8.57 -2.35 10.75
N GLN A 40 9.51 -2.43 11.71
CA GLN A 40 9.36 -3.23 12.93
C GLN A 40 8.23 -2.69 13.83
N GLN A 41 8.14 -1.38 14.04
CA GLN A 41 7.08 -0.78 14.88
C GLN A 41 5.68 -0.98 14.27
N LEU A 42 5.60 -1.09 12.95
CA LEU A 42 4.33 -1.28 12.24
C LEU A 42 3.88 -2.73 12.22
N SER A 43 4.81 -3.69 12.24
CA SER A 43 4.47 -5.11 12.22
C SER A 43 3.43 -5.49 13.28
N SER A 44 2.61 -6.49 12.96
CA SER A 44 1.61 -7.00 13.88
C SER A 44 1.62 -8.52 13.93
N VAL A 45 1.54 -9.04 15.15
CA VAL A 45 1.57 -10.48 15.40
C VAL A 45 0.15 -10.93 15.68
N SER A 46 -0.38 -11.84 14.86
CA SER A 46 -1.66 -12.49 15.14
C SER A 46 -1.52 -13.47 16.29
N SER A 47 -2.63 -13.72 16.99
CA SER A 47 -2.77 -14.86 17.90
C SER A 47 -2.58 -16.18 17.13
N ASP A 48 -2.11 -17.22 17.82
CA ASP A 48 -2.02 -18.57 17.26
C ASP A 48 -3.42 -19.14 16.99
N ASP A 49 -4.38 -18.77 17.82
CA ASP A 49 -5.81 -18.93 17.56
C ASP A 49 -6.38 -17.63 16.98
N TYR A 50 -6.73 -17.67 15.68
CA TYR A 50 -7.26 -16.50 14.97
C TYR A 50 -8.62 -16.03 15.50
N ASP A 51 -9.38 -16.86 16.23
CA ASP A 51 -10.64 -16.42 16.86
C ASP A 51 -10.41 -15.35 17.94
N LEU A 52 -9.18 -15.22 18.45
CA LEU A 52 -8.82 -14.23 19.47
C LEU A 52 -8.49 -12.85 18.87
N ASN A 53 -8.19 -12.76 17.57
CA ASN A 53 -7.75 -11.53 16.92
C ASN A 53 -8.85 -10.45 16.90
N THR A 54 -8.51 -9.23 17.32
CA THR A 54 -9.40 -8.05 17.26
C THR A 54 -9.13 -7.15 16.06
N TYR A 55 -8.10 -7.45 15.28
CA TYR A 55 -7.66 -6.76 14.07
C TYR A 55 -6.79 -7.72 13.23
N GLY A 56 -6.31 -7.30 12.06
CA GLY A 56 -5.52 -8.18 11.20
C GLY A 56 -6.38 -9.33 10.67
N LEU A 57 -5.90 -10.57 10.73
CA LEU A 57 -6.69 -11.72 10.27
C LEU A 57 -7.76 -12.09 11.30
N ILE A 58 -9.04 -12.06 10.93
CA ILE A 58 -10.15 -12.43 11.82
C ILE A 58 -10.97 -13.58 11.22
N THR A 59 -11.68 -14.30 12.07
CA THR A 59 -12.57 -15.39 11.66
C THR A 59 -14.00 -14.91 11.40
N ALA A 60 -14.81 -15.78 10.79
CA ALA A 60 -16.25 -15.57 10.67
C ALA A 60 -16.93 -15.45 12.03
N THR A 61 -16.56 -16.29 13.01
CA THR A 61 -17.06 -16.23 14.40
C THR A 61 -16.84 -14.84 15.00
N ARG A 62 -15.63 -14.30 14.85
CA ARG A 62 -15.30 -12.96 15.35
C ARG A 62 -16.12 -11.89 14.65
N LEU A 63 -16.20 -11.94 13.32
CA LEU A 63 -16.95 -10.96 12.55
C LEU A 63 -18.45 -11.01 12.85
N GLU A 64 -19.03 -12.19 13.02
CA GLU A 64 -20.45 -12.37 13.36
C GLU A 64 -20.77 -11.82 14.76
N SER A 65 -19.86 -12.01 15.72
CA SER A 65 -19.98 -11.39 17.04
C SER A 65 -20.09 -9.87 16.95
N TRP A 66 -19.25 -9.23 16.14
CA TRP A 66 -19.34 -7.78 15.91
C TRP A 66 -20.58 -7.37 15.12
N ARG A 67 -20.92 -8.11 14.06
CA ARG A 67 -22.03 -7.81 13.16
C ARG A 67 -23.38 -7.92 13.87
N SER A 68 -23.54 -8.90 14.74
CA SER A 68 -24.79 -9.18 15.46
C SER A 68 -25.06 -8.19 16.60
N ASN A 69 -24.02 -7.69 17.27
CA ASN A 69 -24.16 -6.72 18.37
C ASN A 69 -22.97 -5.74 18.46
N TRP A 70 -22.85 -4.85 17.47
CA TRP A 70 -21.73 -3.91 17.39
C TRP A 70 -21.58 -3.02 18.63
N ALA A 71 -22.69 -2.57 19.22
CA ALA A 71 -22.68 -1.67 20.36
C ALA A 71 -21.92 -2.25 21.57
N ASN A 72 -22.06 -3.57 21.80
CA ASN A 72 -21.46 -4.24 22.95
C ASN A 72 -20.17 -5.00 22.60
N ASN A 73 -20.01 -5.45 21.35
CA ASN A 73 -18.92 -6.36 20.96
C ASN A 73 -17.79 -5.65 20.20
N ARG A 74 -17.90 -4.36 19.88
CA ARG A 74 -16.82 -3.62 19.21
C ARG A 74 -15.51 -3.67 20.02
N PRO A 75 -14.35 -3.79 19.35
CA PRO A 75 -13.06 -3.76 20.04
C PRO A 75 -12.83 -2.46 20.81
N THR A 76 -12.06 -2.55 21.90
CA THR A 76 -11.60 -1.37 22.65
C THR A 76 -10.84 -0.41 21.74
N GLY A 77 -11.11 0.89 21.87
CA GLY A 77 -10.51 1.94 21.03
C GLY A 77 -11.33 2.29 19.79
N ILE A 78 -12.26 1.42 19.36
CA ILE A 78 -13.15 1.71 18.23
C ILE A 78 -14.40 2.44 18.73
N SER A 79 -14.59 3.68 18.29
CA SER A 79 -15.71 4.53 18.68
C SER A 79 -16.78 4.68 17.60
N GLY A 80 -16.42 4.41 16.34
CA GLY A 80 -17.25 4.56 15.16
C GLY A 80 -18.04 3.31 14.78
N LYS A 81 -18.36 3.19 13.49
CA LYS A 81 -19.14 2.09 12.92
C LYS A 81 -18.23 0.95 12.46
N LEU A 82 -18.82 -0.23 12.30
CA LEU A 82 -18.20 -1.33 11.57
C LEU A 82 -18.48 -1.15 10.09
N VAL A 83 -17.43 -1.08 9.27
CA VAL A 83 -17.51 -1.02 7.82
C VAL A 83 -16.94 -2.30 7.23
N ILE A 84 -17.76 -3.05 6.51
CA ILE A 84 -17.36 -4.26 5.81
C ILE A 84 -17.33 -3.95 4.32
N LEU A 85 -16.16 -4.07 3.70
CA LEU A 85 -15.98 -3.96 2.27
C LEU A 85 -15.90 -5.37 1.70
N GLN A 86 -16.99 -5.83 1.08
CA GLN A 86 -16.96 -7.05 0.28
C GLN A 86 -16.35 -6.74 -1.08
N ILE A 87 -15.26 -7.43 -1.40
CA ILE A 87 -14.39 -7.12 -2.54
C ILE A 87 -14.51 -8.21 -3.60
N SER A 88 -14.75 -7.80 -4.85
CA SER A 88 -14.74 -8.69 -6.02
C SER A 88 -13.93 -8.09 -7.16
N SER A 89 -13.13 -8.93 -7.84
CA SER A 89 -12.43 -8.57 -9.07
C SER A 89 -13.34 -8.60 -10.31
N GLY A 90 -14.58 -9.03 -10.15
CA GLY A 90 -15.55 -9.15 -11.24
C GLY A 90 -16.97 -9.09 -10.72
N SER A 91 -17.82 -10.02 -11.14
CA SER A 91 -19.18 -10.13 -10.64
C SER A 91 -19.20 -10.54 -9.16
N PHE A 92 -20.17 -10.02 -8.42
CA PHE A 92 -20.44 -10.42 -7.05
C PHE A 92 -21.33 -11.67 -7.02
N SER A 93 -21.21 -12.44 -5.94
CA SER A 93 -21.99 -13.64 -5.64
C SER A 93 -23.48 -13.37 -5.46
N GLY A 94 -23.86 -12.13 -5.15
CA GLY A 94 -25.20 -11.76 -4.71
C GLY A 94 -25.51 -12.13 -3.26
N SER A 95 -24.56 -12.72 -2.53
CA SER A 95 -24.65 -13.06 -1.11
C SER A 95 -23.77 -12.14 -0.28
N TYR A 96 -24.40 -11.19 0.40
CA TYR A 96 -23.72 -10.19 1.21
C TYR A 96 -23.86 -10.50 2.69
N ILE A 97 -22.80 -10.19 3.46
CA ILE A 97 -22.86 -10.16 4.91
C ILE A 97 -23.97 -9.17 5.29
N ARG A 98 -24.89 -9.59 6.16
CA ARG A 98 -26.11 -8.81 6.41
C ARG A 98 -25.80 -7.53 7.20
N PRO A 99 -26.10 -6.32 6.66
CA PRO A 99 -26.01 -5.09 7.42
C PRO A 99 -26.88 -5.11 8.69
N SER A 100 -26.51 -4.32 9.67
CA SER A 100 -27.26 -4.18 10.94
C SER A 100 -27.02 -2.79 11.54
N THR A 101 -27.64 -2.50 12.69
CA THR A 101 -27.44 -1.22 13.38
C THR A 101 -25.97 -1.02 13.75
N GLY A 102 -25.35 0.06 13.24
CA GLY A 102 -23.93 0.35 13.44
C GLY A 102 -22.99 -0.43 12.51
N VAL A 103 -23.51 -1.26 11.60
CA VAL A 103 -22.73 -2.06 10.65
C VAL A 103 -23.12 -1.72 9.22
N LYS A 104 -22.15 -1.27 8.43
CA LYS A 104 -22.30 -0.98 7.01
C LYS A 104 -21.57 -2.03 6.20
N VAL A 105 -22.20 -2.51 5.13
CA VAL A 105 -21.60 -3.49 4.23
C VAL A 105 -21.67 -2.91 2.83
N TYR A 106 -20.54 -2.75 2.18
CA TYR A 106 -20.45 -2.15 0.86
C TYR A 106 -19.82 -3.11 -0.14
N GLN A 107 -20.19 -2.95 -1.41
CA GLN A 107 -19.48 -3.56 -2.51
C GLN A 107 -18.28 -2.68 -2.88
N ALA A 108 -17.12 -3.30 -3.01
CA ALA A 108 -15.93 -2.68 -3.56
C ALA A 108 -15.41 -3.49 -4.75
N SER A 109 -15.37 -2.88 -5.92
CA SER A 109 -14.97 -3.55 -7.16
C SER A 109 -13.74 -2.90 -7.75
N SER A 110 -12.81 -3.69 -8.27
CA SER A 110 -11.68 -3.18 -9.05
C SER A 110 -12.09 -2.50 -10.36
N ALA A 111 -13.33 -2.71 -10.81
CA ALA A 111 -13.87 -2.07 -12.01
C ALA A 111 -14.55 -0.71 -11.72
N SER A 112 -14.59 -0.25 -10.47
CA SER A 112 -15.20 1.04 -10.13
C SER A 112 -14.40 2.19 -10.75
N THR A 113 -15.12 3.16 -11.31
CA THR A 113 -14.56 4.44 -11.77
C THR A 113 -14.72 5.55 -10.72
N ASP A 114 -15.39 5.27 -9.60
CA ASP A 114 -15.66 6.26 -8.55
C ASP A 114 -14.41 6.54 -7.69
N TYR A 115 -13.47 5.59 -7.66
CA TYR A 115 -12.24 5.68 -6.89
C TYR A 115 -11.13 4.79 -7.47
N THR A 116 -9.88 5.20 -7.26
CA THR A 116 -8.68 4.44 -7.63
C THR A 116 -7.97 4.01 -6.34
N PHE A 117 -8.26 2.81 -5.85
CA PHE A 117 -7.80 2.37 -4.53
C PHE A 117 -6.86 1.14 -4.56
N PHE A 118 -6.99 0.27 -5.56
CA PHE A 118 -6.17 -0.95 -5.67
C PHE A 118 -4.81 -0.74 -6.31
N GLY A 119 -4.57 0.44 -6.90
CA GLY A 119 -3.29 0.81 -7.51
C GLY A 119 -3.46 1.90 -8.55
N GLN A 120 -2.37 2.58 -8.87
CA GLN A 120 -2.28 3.68 -9.82
C GLN A 120 -0.94 3.56 -10.56
N THR A 121 -0.90 4.00 -11.83
CA THR A 121 0.38 4.20 -12.51
C THR A 121 1.04 5.48 -11.98
N ARG A 122 2.24 5.36 -11.41
CA ARG A 122 2.95 6.50 -10.80
C ARG A 122 4.43 6.50 -11.21
N PHE A 123 4.98 7.70 -11.38
CA PHE A 123 6.38 7.91 -11.73
C PHE A 123 7.25 7.86 -10.47
N ASN A 124 8.27 7.00 -10.45
CA ASN A 124 9.13 6.83 -9.28
C ASN A 124 10.40 7.69 -9.28
N GLY A 125 10.67 8.43 -10.36
CA GLY A 125 11.93 9.16 -10.60
C GLY A 125 12.71 8.64 -11.81
N VAL A 126 12.52 7.37 -12.16
CA VAL A 126 13.15 6.68 -13.30
C VAL A 126 12.10 6.31 -14.35
N LEU A 127 11.02 5.65 -13.95
CA LEU A 127 9.94 5.20 -14.83
C LEU A 127 8.56 5.23 -14.17
N ASP A 128 7.52 5.16 -15.01
CA ASP A 128 6.14 4.98 -14.61
C ASP A 128 5.85 3.50 -14.39
N THR A 129 5.47 3.13 -13.18
CA THR A 129 5.12 1.75 -12.85
C THR A 129 3.65 1.64 -12.51
N GLU A 130 2.98 0.60 -13.01
CA GLU A 130 1.57 0.33 -12.70
C GLU A 130 1.36 -0.28 -11.31
N THR A 131 0.12 -0.24 -10.84
CA THR A 131 -0.29 -0.89 -9.58
C THR A 131 0.45 -0.40 -8.34
N ILE A 132 1.01 0.81 -8.37
CA ILE A 132 1.60 1.48 -7.21
C ILE A 132 0.48 1.99 -6.30
N VAL A 133 0.73 2.07 -4.99
CA VAL A 133 -0.24 2.61 -4.02
C VAL A 133 -0.74 3.97 -4.51
N PRO A 134 -2.06 4.19 -4.58
CA PRO A 134 -2.62 5.39 -5.16
C PRO A 134 -2.31 6.63 -4.31
N GLN A 135 -2.34 7.80 -4.93
CA GLN A 135 -2.15 9.09 -4.27
C GLN A 135 -3.15 9.30 -3.14
N GLY A 136 -2.74 10.10 -2.14
CA GLY A 136 -3.55 10.32 -0.94
C GLY A 136 -4.93 10.93 -1.23
N ALA A 137 -5.03 11.79 -2.25
CA ALA A 137 -6.30 12.35 -2.69
C ALA A 137 -7.29 11.28 -3.20
N ASN A 138 -6.81 10.22 -3.84
CA ASN A 138 -7.65 9.09 -4.27
C ASN A 138 -8.13 8.29 -3.05
N LEU A 139 -7.30 8.11 -2.03
CA LEU A 139 -7.72 7.45 -0.80
C LEU A 139 -8.73 8.29 -0.01
N ASP A 140 -8.51 9.60 0.13
CA ASP A 140 -9.51 10.49 0.76
C ASP A 140 -10.82 10.49 -0.04
N SER A 141 -10.78 10.38 -1.37
CA SER A 141 -11.98 10.24 -2.20
C SER A 141 -12.70 8.91 -1.98
N PHE A 142 -11.96 7.81 -1.82
CA PHE A 142 -12.51 6.50 -1.45
C PHE A 142 -13.19 6.52 -0.08
N LEU A 143 -12.51 7.06 0.94
CA LEU A 143 -13.06 7.22 2.29
C LEU A 143 -14.31 8.11 2.26
N LYS A 144 -14.28 9.19 1.48
CA LYS A 144 -15.43 10.07 1.27
C LYS A 144 -16.58 9.38 0.54
N PHE A 145 -16.32 8.52 -0.43
CA PHE A 145 -17.39 7.82 -1.15
C PHE A 145 -18.18 6.89 -0.22
N PHE A 146 -17.47 6.11 0.61
CA PHE A 146 -18.08 5.18 1.56
C PHE A 146 -18.43 5.78 2.92
N GLY A 147 -18.06 7.03 3.19
CA GLY A 147 -18.32 7.70 4.47
C GLY A 147 -17.47 7.18 5.61
N ILE A 148 -16.29 6.66 5.33
CA ILE A 148 -15.44 5.98 6.32
C ILE A 148 -14.61 7.01 7.08
N ASN A 149 -14.65 6.95 8.41
CA ASN A 149 -13.71 7.68 9.25
C ASN A 149 -12.58 6.76 9.70
N PRO A 150 -11.37 6.88 9.13
CA PRO A 150 -10.26 5.99 9.45
C PRO A 150 -9.75 6.14 10.89
N ALA A 151 -10.11 7.21 11.61
CA ALA A 151 -9.72 7.44 12.99
C ALA A 151 -10.68 6.83 14.02
N SER A 152 -11.91 6.45 13.62
CA SER A 152 -12.93 5.95 14.55
C SER A 152 -13.57 4.64 14.14
N ASP A 153 -13.67 4.36 12.84
CA ASP A 153 -14.37 3.19 12.31
C ASP A 153 -13.45 1.96 12.29
N LEU A 154 -14.04 0.77 12.40
CA LEU A 154 -13.34 -0.49 12.12
C LEU A 154 -13.66 -0.93 10.69
N ILE A 155 -12.64 -1.11 9.87
CA ILE A 155 -12.76 -1.53 8.48
C ILE A 155 -12.40 -3.01 8.37
N VAL A 156 -13.35 -3.82 7.92
CA VAL A 156 -13.17 -5.23 7.60
C VAL A 156 -13.17 -5.40 6.09
N LEU A 157 -12.11 -5.98 5.57
CA LEU A 157 -11.96 -6.33 4.16
C LEU A 157 -12.32 -7.81 4.01
N ALA A 158 -13.25 -8.12 3.13
CA ALA A 158 -13.71 -9.49 2.91
C ALA A 158 -13.74 -9.78 1.41
N GLN A 159 -13.00 -10.80 0.96
CA GLN A 159 -13.18 -11.31 -0.40
C GLN A 159 -14.62 -11.85 -0.53
N ASP A 160 -15.27 -11.58 -1.65
CA ASP A 160 -16.65 -12.00 -1.86
C ASP A 160 -16.75 -13.52 -2.05
N THR A 161 -16.19 -14.03 -3.16
CA THR A 161 -16.06 -15.47 -3.46
C THR A 161 -14.62 -15.96 -3.24
N PRO A 162 -14.41 -17.26 -2.95
CA PRO A 162 -13.08 -17.80 -2.67
C PRO A 162 -12.31 -17.94 -3.98
N SER A 163 -11.57 -16.91 -4.35
CA SER A 163 -10.73 -16.90 -5.55
C SER A 163 -9.42 -16.17 -5.28
N ASP A 164 -8.37 -16.56 -6.01
CA ASP A 164 -7.06 -15.90 -5.88
C ASP A 164 -7.19 -14.40 -6.20
N SER A 165 -7.94 -14.03 -7.24
CA SER A 165 -8.14 -12.63 -7.63
C SER A 165 -8.83 -11.79 -6.54
N ASN A 166 -9.89 -12.31 -5.91
CA ASN A 166 -10.57 -11.55 -4.86
C ASN A 166 -9.70 -11.42 -3.61
N LEU A 167 -9.01 -12.49 -3.20
CA LEU A 167 -8.11 -12.45 -2.06
C LEU A 167 -6.97 -11.45 -2.30
N MET A 168 -6.35 -11.49 -3.49
CA MET A 168 -5.30 -10.55 -3.86
C MET A 168 -5.78 -9.09 -3.79
N LEU A 169 -6.95 -8.76 -4.32
CA LEU A 169 -7.50 -7.40 -4.22
C LEU A 169 -7.84 -7.01 -2.78
N THR A 170 -8.35 -7.95 -1.99
CA THR A 170 -8.66 -7.74 -0.56
C THR A 170 -7.41 -7.38 0.23
N LEU A 171 -6.28 -8.02 -0.06
CA LEU A 171 -5.03 -7.73 0.63
C LEU A 171 -4.27 -6.56 0.03
N ARG A 172 -4.46 -6.27 -1.26
CA ARG A 172 -3.99 -5.02 -1.85
C ARG A 172 -4.71 -3.82 -1.23
N ALA A 173 -6.01 -3.94 -0.99
CA ALA A 173 -6.80 -2.97 -0.24
C ALA A 173 -6.27 -2.77 1.18
N TRP A 174 -6.00 -3.88 1.90
CA TRP A 174 -5.41 -3.82 3.23
C TRP A 174 -4.09 -3.05 3.22
N TYR A 175 -3.19 -3.41 2.31
CA TYR A 175 -1.89 -2.77 2.17
C TYR A 175 -2.03 -1.28 1.85
N THR A 176 -2.92 -0.89 0.93
CA THR A 176 -3.17 0.54 0.62
C THR A 176 -3.67 1.33 1.84
N LEU A 177 -4.67 0.81 2.56
CA LEU A 177 -5.21 1.49 3.76
C LEU A 177 -4.14 1.64 4.83
N TYR A 178 -3.37 0.58 5.04
CA TYR A 178 -2.33 0.55 6.06
C TYR A 178 -1.15 1.47 5.70
N TYR A 179 -0.73 1.52 4.44
CA TYR A 179 0.32 2.43 3.93
C TYR A 179 0.01 3.89 4.23
N TRP A 180 -1.27 4.28 4.13
CA TRP A 180 -1.72 5.64 4.36
C TRP A 180 -2.00 5.97 5.83
N GLY A 181 -1.49 5.17 6.75
CA GLY A 181 -1.47 5.50 8.17
C GLY A 181 -2.68 5.05 8.96
N ILE A 182 -3.61 4.28 8.38
CA ILE A 182 -4.70 3.70 9.16
C ILE A 182 -4.11 2.70 10.17
N ASP A 183 -4.40 2.91 11.45
CA ASP A 183 -3.84 2.08 12.52
C ASP A 183 -4.32 0.62 12.38
N LYS A 184 -3.45 -0.34 12.71
CA LYS A 184 -3.77 -1.77 12.62
C LYS A 184 -5.04 -2.12 13.39
N ALA A 185 -5.31 -1.48 14.53
CA ALA A 185 -6.51 -1.73 15.32
C ALA A 185 -7.81 -1.41 14.57
N HIS A 186 -7.76 -0.59 13.52
CA HIS A 186 -8.89 -0.19 12.69
C HIS A 186 -9.01 -1.02 11.39
N LEU A 187 -8.14 -2.01 11.18
CA LEU A 187 -8.13 -2.82 9.96
C LEU A 187 -8.16 -4.31 10.28
N ALA A 188 -9.10 -5.00 9.65
CA ALA A 188 -9.20 -6.45 9.70
C ALA A 188 -9.49 -7.04 8.32
N VAL A 189 -9.13 -8.32 8.15
CA VAL A 189 -9.36 -9.12 6.94
C VAL A 189 -10.07 -10.40 7.38
N LEU A 190 -11.22 -10.70 6.77
CA LEU A 190 -11.92 -11.96 7.00
C LEU A 190 -11.11 -13.12 6.42
N ASN A 191 -10.84 -14.14 7.23
CA ASN A 191 -10.22 -15.38 6.78
C ASN A 191 -11.23 -16.22 5.98
N GLY A 192 -10.94 -16.42 4.69
CA GLY A 192 -11.87 -17.04 3.74
C GLY A 192 -12.82 -16.03 3.09
N SER A 193 -13.81 -16.51 2.36
CA SER A 193 -14.73 -15.65 1.60
C SER A 193 -16.07 -15.45 2.29
N ALA A 194 -16.63 -14.25 2.15
CA ALA A 194 -17.94 -13.91 2.67
C ALA A 194 -19.01 -14.89 2.17
N SER A 195 -19.04 -15.18 0.87
CA SER A 195 -20.03 -16.09 0.28
C SER A 195 -19.92 -17.52 0.84
N ALA A 196 -18.70 -18.02 1.06
CA ALA A 196 -18.47 -19.36 1.61
C ALA A 196 -18.92 -19.43 3.08
N LYS A 197 -18.57 -18.43 3.88
CA LYS A 197 -18.96 -18.34 5.31
C LYS A 197 -20.46 -18.14 5.50
N ILE A 198 -21.12 -17.45 4.57
CA ILE A 198 -22.60 -17.37 4.54
C ILE A 198 -23.20 -18.74 4.21
N SER A 199 -22.64 -19.43 3.21
CA SER A 199 -23.15 -20.73 2.77
C SER A 199 -22.99 -21.83 3.84
N SER A 200 -21.91 -21.79 4.63
CA SER A 200 -21.68 -22.70 5.75
C SER A 200 -22.52 -22.37 6.99
N GLY A 201 -23.12 -21.18 7.05
CA GLY A 201 -23.88 -20.70 8.21
C GLY A 201 -23.03 -20.02 9.30
N ASP A 202 -21.73 -19.81 9.05
CA ASP A 202 -20.83 -19.13 10.00
C ASP A 202 -21.08 -17.60 10.04
N LEU A 203 -21.59 -17.03 8.95
CA LEU A 203 -22.02 -15.62 8.86
C LEU A 203 -23.48 -15.52 8.43
N ILE A 204 -24.20 -14.57 9.02
CA ILE A 204 -25.56 -14.28 8.56
C ILE A 204 -25.51 -13.41 7.31
N GLY A 205 -25.98 -13.97 6.19
CA GLY A 205 -26.03 -13.30 4.90
C GLY A 205 -27.42 -12.85 4.44
N GLY A 206 -27.46 -12.25 3.25
CA GLY A 206 -28.66 -11.86 2.51
C GLY A 206 -28.33 -11.24 1.16
N SER A 207 -29.33 -10.72 0.45
CA SER A 207 -29.14 -10.06 -0.86
C SER A 207 -28.94 -8.54 -0.76
N SER A 208 -28.93 -7.97 0.45
CA SER A 208 -28.86 -6.53 0.67
C SER A 208 -27.49 -6.09 1.16
N PHE A 209 -27.05 -4.95 0.64
CA PHE A 209 -25.87 -4.21 1.08
C PHE A 209 -26.26 -2.73 1.31
N SER A 210 -25.36 -1.96 1.91
CA SER A 210 -25.55 -0.54 2.21
C SER A 210 -25.26 0.34 0.99
N THR A 211 -26.04 1.39 0.80
CA THR A 211 -25.72 2.45 -0.18
C THR A 211 -24.61 3.35 0.38
N PRO A 212 -23.54 3.63 -0.40
CA PRO A 212 -22.50 4.58 0.00
C PRO A 212 -23.08 5.96 0.33
N SER A 213 -22.44 6.65 1.27
CA SER A 213 -22.78 8.01 1.68
C SER A 213 -21.54 8.68 2.20
N SER A 214 -21.34 9.96 1.88
CA SER A 214 -20.17 10.71 2.35
C SER A 214 -20.25 11.20 3.78
N GLN A 215 -21.39 10.98 4.44
CA GLN A 215 -21.60 11.43 5.80
C GLN A 215 -20.68 10.71 6.78
N GLY A 216 -19.94 11.51 7.56
CA GLY A 216 -19.02 11.02 8.58
C GLY A 216 -17.67 10.56 8.05
N ALA A 217 -17.35 10.80 6.77
CA ALA A 217 -16.01 10.51 6.25
C ALA A 217 -14.93 11.32 6.98
N GLY A 218 -13.82 10.66 7.30
CA GLY A 218 -12.60 11.32 7.77
C GLY A 218 -11.57 11.47 6.65
N LYS A 219 -10.36 11.88 7.02
CA LYS A 219 -9.22 12.03 6.10
C LYS A 219 -7.98 11.37 6.65
N ILE A 220 -7.11 10.89 5.77
CA ILE A 220 -5.84 10.27 6.19
C ILE A 220 -4.87 11.27 6.83
N GLY A 221 -4.90 12.53 6.39
CA GLY A 221 -4.08 13.60 6.97
C GLY A 221 -4.33 13.82 8.47
N SER A 222 -5.54 13.53 8.97
CA SER A 222 -5.85 13.66 10.41
C SER A 222 -5.25 12.55 11.28
N LEU A 223 -4.72 11.49 10.68
CA LEU A 223 -4.13 10.36 11.41
C LEU A 223 -2.75 10.72 11.97
N HIS A 224 -1.99 11.61 11.31
CA HIS A 224 -0.62 12.00 11.66
C HIS A 224 0.35 10.81 11.74
N ARG A 225 0.24 9.86 10.80
CA ARG A 225 1.06 8.64 10.74
C ARG A 225 1.68 8.47 9.36
N ASP A 226 3.01 8.36 9.33
CA ASP A 226 3.78 8.02 8.15
C ASP A 226 4.19 6.54 8.24
N HIS A 227 3.49 5.71 7.47
CA HIS A 227 3.80 4.29 7.31
C HIS A 227 4.56 4.02 6.00
N THR A 228 4.98 5.04 5.25
CA THR A 228 5.52 4.88 3.88
C THR A 228 6.75 3.98 3.79
N ILE A 229 7.46 3.76 4.90
CA ILE A 229 8.57 2.80 5.00
C ILE A 229 8.20 1.37 4.59
N ILE A 230 6.92 0.99 4.69
CA ILE A 230 6.48 -0.36 4.29
C ILE A 230 6.51 -0.53 2.78
N GLN A 231 6.61 0.54 1.99
CA GLN A 231 6.93 0.44 0.57
C GLN A 231 8.46 0.39 0.41
N ALA A 232 8.96 -0.63 -0.29
CA ALA A 232 10.34 -0.65 -0.78
C ALA A 232 10.37 -0.01 -2.17
N THR A 233 11.28 0.95 -2.36
CA THR A 233 11.56 1.53 -3.67
C THR A 233 12.57 0.68 -4.43
N LEU A 234 12.74 0.93 -5.73
CA LEU A 234 13.77 0.28 -6.55
C LEU A 234 15.18 0.46 -5.92
N ALA A 235 15.53 1.67 -5.49
CA ALA A 235 16.80 1.95 -4.83
C ALA A 235 16.98 1.15 -3.53
N ASP A 236 15.91 0.97 -2.74
CA ASP A 236 15.97 0.15 -1.52
C ASP A 236 16.26 -1.32 -1.85
N VAL A 237 15.71 -1.82 -2.95
CA VAL A 237 15.96 -3.19 -3.41
C VAL A 237 17.40 -3.35 -3.89
N PHE A 238 17.97 -2.39 -4.62
CA PHE A 238 19.40 -2.38 -4.94
C PHE A 238 20.26 -2.44 -3.67
N ASN A 239 19.97 -1.57 -2.68
CA ASN A 239 20.70 -1.57 -1.41
C ASN A 239 20.60 -2.92 -0.70
N ALA A 240 19.39 -3.50 -0.68
CA ALA A 240 19.13 -4.80 -0.07
C ALA A 240 19.94 -5.94 -0.72
N VAL A 241 19.93 -6.01 -2.06
CA VAL A 241 20.61 -7.06 -2.84
C VAL A 241 22.13 -6.97 -2.73
N GLU A 242 22.67 -5.75 -2.76
CA GLU A 242 24.11 -5.51 -2.74
C GLU A 242 24.67 -5.34 -1.32
N GLY A 243 23.82 -5.35 -0.29
CA GLY A 243 24.23 -5.20 1.11
C GLY A 243 24.75 -3.79 1.43
N ILE A 244 24.23 -2.76 0.77
CA ILE A 244 24.68 -1.37 0.91
C ILE A 244 24.10 -0.76 2.19
N THR A 245 24.96 -0.50 3.18
CA THR A 245 24.59 0.13 4.45
C THR A 245 24.74 1.65 4.44
N GLU A 246 25.47 2.20 3.47
CA GLU A 246 25.65 3.65 3.27
C GLU A 246 25.25 4.01 1.83
N PRO A 247 23.95 4.25 1.57
CA PRO A 247 23.44 4.36 0.21
C PRO A 247 23.93 5.59 -0.55
N THR A 248 24.22 5.40 -1.84
CA THR A 248 24.53 6.50 -2.77
C THR A 248 23.30 7.03 -3.50
N PHE A 249 22.18 6.31 -3.47
CA PHE A 249 20.91 6.78 -4.02
C PHE A 249 20.23 7.75 -3.05
N GLU A 250 19.86 8.93 -3.54
CA GLU A 250 19.24 9.99 -2.73
C GLU A 250 17.94 9.48 -2.08
N ASN A 251 17.83 9.67 -0.76
CA ASN A 251 16.67 9.31 0.08
C ASN A 251 16.31 7.82 0.12
N SER A 252 17.19 6.94 -0.34
CA SER A 252 16.98 5.49 -0.23
C SER A 252 17.24 4.97 1.19
N THR A 253 16.64 3.84 1.50
CA THR A 253 16.78 3.12 2.76
C THR A 253 17.98 2.18 2.68
N PRO A 254 18.91 2.23 3.65
CA PRO A 254 20.00 1.25 3.74
C PRO A 254 19.53 -0.19 3.83
N SER A 255 20.40 -1.12 3.47
CA SER A 255 20.20 -2.53 3.78
C SER A 255 20.14 -2.71 5.31
N PRO A 256 19.11 -3.39 5.86
CA PRO A 256 19.00 -3.66 7.28
C PRO A 256 20.20 -4.46 7.83
N GLU A 257 20.67 -4.11 9.03
CA GLU A 257 21.80 -4.81 9.68
C GLU A 257 21.57 -6.31 9.87
N GLY A 258 20.32 -6.71 10.17
CA GLY A 258 19.90 -8.11 10.29
C GLY A 258 19.81 -8.87 8.96
N GLY A 259 20.11 -8.20 7.84
CA GLY A 259 19.98 -8.73 6.49
C GLY A 259 18.55 -8.71 5.96
N VAL A 260 18.42 -9.14 4.70
CA VAL A 260 17.14 -9.16 3.98
C VAL A 260 16.78 -10.57 3.55
N PHE A 261 15.48 -10.85 3.58
CA PHE A 261 14.89 -12.02 2.93
C PHE A 261 14.02 -11.55 1.76
N LEU A 262 14.55 -11.68 0.55
CA LEU A 262 13.84 -11.34 -0.69
C LEU A 262 12.88 -12.47 -1.04
N LEU A 263 11.58 -12.19 -0.97
CA LEU A 263 10.50 -13.17 -1.14
C LEU A 263 9.81 -12.94 -2.49
N ASP A 264 10.05 -13.85 -3.43
CA ASP A 264 9.40 -13.84 -4.75
C ASP A 264 8.15 -14.72 -4.73
N ALA A 265 6.98 -14.08 -4.82
CA ALA A 265 5.68 -14.74 -4.79
C ALA A 265 5.16 -15.18 -6.17
N ARG A 266 5.98 -15.08 -7.23
CA ARG A 266 5.63 -15.53 -8.59
C ARG A 266 5.66 -17.06 -8.69
N THR A 267 5.26 -17.58 -9.85
CA THR A 267 5.39 -19.01 -10.15
C THR A 267 6.86 -19.41 -10.32
N PRO A 268 7.23 -20.69 -10.15
CA PRO A 268 8.60 -21.16 -10.37
C PRO A 268 9.11 -20.84 -11.78
N ALA A 269 8.24 -20.93 -12.80
CA ALA A 269 8.62 -20.65 -14.18
C ALA A 269 8.93 -19.16 -14.43
N GLU A 270 8.20 -18.24 -13.81
CA GLU A 270 8.53 -16.81 -13.86
C GLU A 270 9.85 -16.52 -13.12
N TYR A 271 10.09 -17.21 -12.00
CA TYR A 271 11.28 -17.04 -11.17
C TYR A 271 12.57 -17.58 -11.82
N ASP A 272 12.51 -18.79 -12.40
CA ASP A 272 13.69 -19.46 -12.97
C ASP A 272 14.04 -18.99 -14.39
N GLY A 273 13.19 -18.16 -14.99
CA GLY A 273 13.39 -17.63 -16.34
C GLY A 273 12.88 -18.53 -17.46
N SER A 274 12.22 -19.65 -17.16
CA SER A 274 11.64 -20.57 -18.16
C SER A 274 10.28 -20.11 -18.68
N GLY A 275 9.49 -19.40 -17.87
CA GLY A 275 8.22 -18.75 -18.22
C GLY A 275 8.40 -17.31 -18.72
N THR A 276 7.29 -16.60 -18.98
CA THR A 276 7.33 -15.18 -19.36
C THR A 276 6.39 -14.36 -18.49
N THR A 277 6.81 -13.15 -18.15
CA THR A 277 6.10 -12.21 -17.30
C THR A 277 5.51 -11.12 -18.19
N SER A 278 4.18 -10.96 -18.13
CA SER A 278 3.53 -9.83 -18.79
C SER A 278 4.10 -8.53 -18.25
N GLY A 279 4.48 -7.63 -19.14
CA GLY A 279 4.99 -6.32 -18.81
C GLY A 279 3.90 -5.40 -18.24
N PRO A 280 4.29 -4.19 -17.84
CA PRO A 280 3.37 -3.11 -17.48
C PRO A 280 2.35 -2.81 -18.60
N SER A 281 1.08 -2.67 -18.24
CA SER A 281 -0.02 -2.38 -19.18
C SER A 281 -0.09 -0.93 -19.64
N ASN A 282 0.58 -0.02 -18.94
CA ASN A 282 0.66 1.40 -19.31
C ASN A 282 1.65 1.70 -20.46
N TYR A 283 2.38 0.70 -20.94
CA TYR A 283 3.28 0.82 -22.09
C TYR A 283 2.79 -0.01 -23.27
N THR A 284 3.22 0.39 -24.48
CA THR A 284 2.79 -0.24 -25.73
C THR A 284 3.83 -1.22 -26.26
N CYS A 285 3.38 -2.15 -27.09
CA CYS A 285 4.18 -3.03 -27.91
C CYS A 285 3.51 -3.18 -29.29
N GLY A 286 4.29 -3.56 -30.31
CA GLY A 286 3.84 -3.58 -31.71
C GLY A 286 2.76 -4.63 -32.03
N ASN A 287 2.63 -5.68 -31.21
CA ASN A 287 1.62 -6.72 -31.40
C ASN A 287 0.78 -6.91 -30.13
N THR A 288 -0.52 -6.68 -30.23
CA THR A 288 -1.50 -6.86 -29.14
C THR A 288 -2.08 -8.28 -29.21
N PRO A 289 -2.18 -9.00 -28.07
CA PRO A 289 -2.69 -8.45 -26.81
C PRO A 289 -1.72 -8.39 -25.63
N ASN A 290 -0.51 -8.99 -25.69
CA ASN A 290 0.37 -9.11 -24.52
C ASN A 290 1.76 -8.51 -24.78
N CYS A 291 2.13 -7.49 -24.00
CA CYS A 291 3.50 -7.02 -23.89
C CYS A 291 4.20 -7.77 -22.75
N TYR A 292 5.48 -8.08 -22.90
CA TYR A 292 6.30 -8.80 -21.92
C TYR A 292 7.46 -7.93 -21.44
N THR A 293 7.95 -8.19 -20.22
CA THR A 293 9.22 -7.60 -19.79
C THR A 293 10.34 -8.04 -20.74
N PRO A 294 11.36 -7.21 -20.99
CA PRO A 294 12.49 -7.57 -21.84
C PRO A 294 13.22 -8.86 -21.48
N TYR A 295 13.31 -9.17 -20.18
CA TYR A 295 13.97 -10.37 -19.68
C TYR A 295 13.25 -10.96 -18.46
N GLU A 296 13.63 -12.19 -18.13
CA GLU A 296 13.14 -13.00 -17.02
C GLU A 296 14.28 -13.43 -16.11
N GLY A 297 13.92 -14.02 -14.97
CA GLY A 297 14.83 -14.40 -13.90
C GLY A 297 14.27 -13.95 -12.57
N HIS A 298 15.13 -13.69 -11.59
CA HIS A 298 14.72 -13.18 -10.28
C HIS A 298 15.80 -12.29 -9.67
N ILE A 299 15.40 -11.46 -8.72
CA ILE A 299 16.31 -10.61 -7.96
C ILE A 299 17.31 -11.52 -7.24
N LYS A 300 18.60 -11.19 -7.33
CA LYS A 300 19.67 -12.06 -6.82
C LYS A 300 19.49 -12.35 -5.33
N GLY A 301 19.56 -13.63 -4.98
CA GLY A 301 19.36 -14.10 -3.61
C GLY A 301 17.89 -14.27 -3.19
N ALA A 302 16.92 -13.87 -4.02
CA ALA A 302 15.51 -14.08 -3.73
C ALA A 302 15.14 -15.56 -3.64
N LYS A 303 14.21 -15.88 -2.74
CA LYS A 303 13.61 -17.21 -2.57
C LYS A 303 12.21 -17.23 -3.17
N ASN A 304 11.95 -18.23 -4.01
CA ASN A 304 10.62 -18.41 -4.58
C ASN A 304 9.72 -19.19 -3.64
N ILE A 305 8.68 -18.54 -3.15
CA ILE A 305 7.59 -19.21 -2.43
C ILE A 305 6.29 -18.67 -3.04
N PRO A 306 5.68 -19.42 -3.98
CA PRO A 306 4.46 -18.97 -4.65
C PRO A 306 3.37 -18.62 -3.63
N PHE A 307 2.64 -17.52 -3.88
CA PHE A 307 1.62 -17.02 -2.96
C PHE A 307 0.57 -18.07 -2.55
N THR A 308 0.29 -19.04 -3.42
CA THR A 308 -0.63 -20.15 -3.17
C THR A 308 -0.18 -21.06 -2.04
N SER A 309 1.09 -21.01 -1.64
CA SER A 309 1.64 -21.79 -0.51
C SER A 309 1.23 -21.23 0.86
N PHE A 310 0.66 -20.02 0.90
CA PHE A 310 0.27 -19.34 2.15
C PHE A 310 -1.20 -19.55 2.52
N VAL A 311 -1.98 -20.12 1.61
CA VAL A 311 -3.43 -20.29 1.75
C VAL A 311 -3.87 -21.69 1.34
N ASP A 312 -5.01 -22.14 1.86
CA ASP A 312 -5.63 -23.40 1.47
C ASP A 312 -6.50 -23.27 0.20
N SER A 313 -7.19 -24.35 -0.17
CA SER A 313 -8.11 -24.36 -1.32
C SER A 313 -9.31 -23.43 -1.15
N ASN A 314 -9.68 -23.08 0.08
CA ASN A 314 -10.79 -22.18 0.41
C ASN A 314 -10.35 -20.71 0.45
N LYS A 315 -9.08 -20.42 0.14
CA LYS A 315 -8.45 -19.10 0.24
C LYS A 315 -8.44 -18.58 1.68
N GLU A 316 -8.30 -19.50 2.63
CA GLU A 316 -7.99 -19.21 4.03
C GLU A 316 -6.49 -19.30 4.27
N PHE A 317 -5.94 -18.42 5.09
CA PHE A 317 -4.55 -18.51 5.49
C PHE A 317 -4.28 -19.78 6.29
N LEU A 318 -3.12 -20.38 6.04
CA LEU A 318 -2.62 -21.46 6.88
C LEU A 318 -2.43 -21.00 8.33
N SER A 319 -2.31 -21.96 9.24
CA SER A 319 -2.01 -21.67 10.64
C SER A 319 -0.70 -20.89 10.77
N LYS A 320 -0.61 -20.05 11.79
CA LYS A 320 0.57 -19.22 12.05
C LYS A 320 1.86 -20.06 12.16
N SER A 321 1.80 -21.22 12.80
CA SER A 321 2.93 -22.14 12.91
C SER A 321 3.32 -22.76 11.56
N SER A 322 2.35 -23.12 10.71
CA SER A 322 2.62 -23.60 9.35
C SER A 322 3.29 -22.53 8.49
N LEU A 323 2.86 -21.27 8.60
CA LEU A 323 3.46 -20.14 7.88
C LEU A 323 4.90 -19.86 8.34
N ALA A 324 5.15 -19.91 9.65
CA ALA A 324 6.51 -19.76 10.20
C ALA A 324 7.43 -20.90 9.73
N ALA A 325 6.94 -22.14 9.71
CA ALA A 325 7.66 -23.31 9.20
C ALA A 325 7.95 -23.20 7.70
N LEU A 326 6.99 -22.69 6.91
CA LEU A 326 7.16 -22.46 5.48
C LEU A 326 8.32 -21.48 5.20
N LEU A 327 8.42 -20.37 5.93
CA LEU A 327 9.49 -19.40 5.73
C LEU A 327 10.85 -19.92 6.19
N SER A 328 10.92 -20.48 7.40
CA SER A 328 12.17 -20.99 7.97
C SER A 328 12.77 -22.13 7.13
N SER A 329 11.95 -23.05 6.63
CA SER A 329 12.39 -24.12 5.71
C SER A 329 12.91 -23.59 4.37
N ASN A 330 12.55 -22.37 3.98
CA ASN A 330 13.04 -21.69 2.78
C ASN A 330 14.19 -20.70 3.07
N GLY A 331 14.75 -20.73 4.28
CA GLY A 331 15.96 -19.99 4.65
C GLY A 331 15.72 -18.61 5.25
N PHE A 332 14.48 -18.28 5.62
CA PHE A 332 14.22 -17.09 6.44
C PHE A 332 14.79 -17.30 7.85
N THR A 333 15.51 -16.30 8.35
CA THR A 333 16.04 -16.25 9.71
C THR A 333 15.40 -15.07 10.45
N GLU A 334 14.96 -15.30 11.69
CA GLU A 334 14.41 -14.24 12.53
C GLU A 334 15.42 -13.11 12.72
N GLY A 335 14.95 -11.86 12.66
CA GLY A 335 15.79 -10.66 12.63
C GLY A 335 16.05 -10.11 11.23
N GLN A 336 15.85 -10.91 10.17
CA GLN A 336 15.87 -10.41 8.79
C GLN A 336 14.62 -9.54 8.51
N THR A 337 14.79 -8.52 7.67
CA THR A 337 13.65 -7.81 7.07
C THR A 337 13.23 -8.50 5.78
N ILE A 338 11.93 -8.76 5.63
CA ILE A 338 11.37 -9.34 4.42
C ILE A 338 11.09 -8.24 3.41
N ILE A 339 11.54 -8.40 2.17
CA ILE A 339 11.07 -7.60 1.04
C ILE A 339 10.33 -8.56 0.11
N THR A 340 9.00 -8.40 0.02
CA THR A 340 8.16 -9.25 -0.82
C THR A 340 7.84 -8.58 -2.15
N TYR A 341 7.83 -9.37 -3.22
CA TYR A 341 7.47 -8.92 -4.56
C TYR A 341 6.82 -10.03 -5.38
N CYS A 342 6.16 -9.63 -6.46
CA CYS A 342 5.67 -10.59 -7.46
C CYS A 342 5.83 -10.03 -8.87
N ARG A 343 4.78 -10.04 -9.70
CA ARG A 343 4.72 -9.30 -10.97
C ARG A 343 4.46 -7.80 -10.72
N THR A 344 3.35 -7.44 -10.06
CA THR A 344 2.86 -6.05 -9.84
C THR A 344 2.42 -5.81 -8.38
N ASN A 345 3.04 -6.47 -7.43
CA ASN A 345 2.66 -6.47 -6.01
C ASN A 345 1.22 -6.89 -5.63
N VAL A 346 0.47 -7.50 -6.54
CA VAL A 346 -0.91 -7.99 -6.26
C VAL A 346 -0.89 -9.38 -5.61
N ARG A 347 -0.09 -10.31 -6.13
CA ARG A 347 0.13 -11.64 -5.51
C ARG A 347 0.89 -11.56 -4.18
N SER A 348 1.94 -10.72 -4.13
CA SER A 348 2.75 -10.57 -2.92
C SER A 348 2.01 -9.88 -1.78
N ALA A 349 0.88 -9.21 -2.03
CA ALA A 349 -0.02 -8.77 -0.98
C ALA A 349 -0.45 -9.92 -0.04
N ILE A 350 -0.60 -11.15 -0.56
CA ILE A 350 -0.89 -12.35 0.24
C ILE A 350 0.29 -12.70 1.14
N THR A 351 1.47 -12.87 0.55
CA THR A 351 2.69 -13.22 1.31
C THR A 351 3.09 -12.13 2.30
N GLY A 352 2.87 -10.87 1.93
CA GLY A 352 3.17 -9.70 2.74
C GLY A 352 2.20 -9.56 3.91
N PHE A 353 0.90 -9.80 3.71
CA PHE A 353 -0.03 -9.86 4.83
C PHE A 353 0.32 -10.99 5.81
N ALA A 354 0.66 -12.18 5.31
CA ALA A 354 1.06 -13.30 6.16
C ALA A 354 2.32 -12.99 6.99
N THR A 355 3.36 -12.46 6.34
CA THR A 355 4.63 -12.11 7.00
C THR A 355 4.47 -10.92 7.95
N PHE A 356 3.74 -9.89 7.54
CA PHE A 356 3.59 -8.65 8.27
C PHE A 356 2.58 -8.72 9.41
N ALA A 357 1.37 -9.26 9.14
CA ALA A 357 0.21 -9.14 10.03
C ALA A 357 -0.16 -10.43 10.77
N ILE A 358 0.29 -11.57 10.26
CA ILE A 358 0.10 -12.87 10.93
C ILE A 358 1.34 -13.21 11.76
N LEU A 359 2.51 -13.21 11.12
CA LEU A 359 3.78 -13.58 11.74
C LEU A 359 4.43 -12.42 12.51
N GLY A 360 4.18 -11.17 12.11
CA GLY A 360 4.75 -9.98 12.74
C GLY A 360 6.23 -9.78 12.46
N TYR A 361 6.72 -10.23 11.30
CA TYR A 361 8.07 -9.96 10.85
C TYR A 361 8.14 -8.59 10.14
N PRO A 362 9.24 -7.82 10.29
CA PRO A 362 9.46 -6.61 9.51
C PRO A 362 9.35 -6.92 8.03
N THR A 363 8.34 -6.35 7.37
CA THR A 363 8.06 -6.64 5.98
C THR A 363 7.83 -5.35 5.22
N ARG A 364 8.45 -5.26 4.04
CA ARG A 364 8.29 -4.19 3.07
C ARG A 364 7.82 -4.77 1.74
N PHE A 365 6.98 -4.03 1.04
CA PHE A 365 6.38 -4.40 -0.24
C PHE A 365 7.12 -3.67 -1.35
N TYR A 366 7.78 -4.42 -2.23
CA TYR A 366 8.34 -3.83 -3.43
C TYR A 366 7.22 -3.66 -4.46
N ASP A 367 6.57 -2.50 -4.42
CA ASP A 367 5.30 -2.23 -5.13
C ASP A 367 5.48 -2.32 -6.65
N GLY A 368 6.62 -1.84 -7.16
CA GLY A 368 6.97 -1.94 -8.58
C GLY A 368 7.27 -3.38 -9.03
N SER A 369 7.72 -4.24 -8.12
CA SER A 369 7.85 -5.68 -8.33
C SER A 369 8.63 -6.04 -9.61
N TRP A 370 8.42 -7.24 -10.16
CA TRP A 370 9.14 -7.68 -11.36
C TRP A 370 8.84 -6.84 -12.60
N VAL A 371 7.67 -6.20 -12.72
CA VAL A 371 7.39 -5.36 -13.90
C VAL A 371 8.31 -4.15 -13.96
N GLU A 372 8.61 -3.52 -12.83
CA GLU A 372 9.58 -2.44 -12.76
C GLU A 372 10.99 -2.96 -12.98
N TRP A 373 11.36 -4.01 -12.23
CA TRP A 373 12.69 -4.60 -12.29
C TRP A 373 13.03 -5.14 -13.68
N GLY A 374 12.20 -6.03 -14.23
CA GLY A 374 12.39 -6.71 -15.51
C GLY A 374 12.35 -5.79 -16.73
N THR A 375 11.89 -4.55 -16.56
CA THR A 375 11.83 -3.53 -17.63
C THR A 375 13.12 -2.71 -17.76
N LEU A 376 13.96 -2.69 -16.73
CA LEU A 376 15.19 -1.89 -16.68
C LEU A 376 16.41 -2.61 -17.27
N ALA A 377 16.35 -2.91 -18.56
CA ALA A 377 17.42 -3.56 -19.30
C ALA A 377 18.03 -2.67 -20.38
N TYR A 378 19.30 -2.93 -20.69
CA TYR A 378 20.00 -2.29 -21.79
C TYR A 378 19.78 -3.08 -23.08
N ASP A 379 19.46 -2.36 -24.14
CA ASP A 379 19.41 -2.89 -25.50
C ASP A 379 20.44 -2.17 -26.37
N SER A 380 21.46 -2.89 -26.81
CA SER A 380 22.54 -2.33 -27.63
C SER A 380 22.07 -1.81 -28.99
N ASN A 381 20.95 -2.33 -29.49
CA ASN A 381 20.37 -1.91 -30.76
C ASN A 381 19.29 -0.83 -30.59
N SER A 382 18.91 -0.52 -29.34
CA SER A 382 17.84 0.42 -29.00
C SER A 382 16.50 0.11 -29.70
N ASN A 383 16.22 -1.17 -29.94
CA ASN A 383 14.97 -1.67 -30.51
C ASN A 383 13.80 -1.48 -29.54
N TRP A 384 14.00 -1.81 -28.26
CA TRP A 384 12.94 -1.73 -27.23
C TRP A 384 13.37 -0.99 -25.96
N SER A 385 14.64 -0.58 -25.80
CA SER A 385 15.07 0.26 -24.68
C SER A 385 16.23 1.17 -25.07
N ASN A 386 16.17 2.44 -24.67
CA ASN A 386 17.32 3.35 -24.75
C ASN A 386 17.98 3.62 -23.39
N LEU A 387 17.74 2.79 -22.37
CA LEU A 387 18.41 2.92 -21.09
C LEU A 387 19.92 2.86 -21.27
N SER A 388 20.67 3.80 -20.71
CA SER A 388 22.12 3.83 -20.89
C SER A 388 22.79 2.54 -20.39
N ALA A 389 23.77 2.02 -21.15
CA ALA A 389 24.60 0.89 -20.74
C ALA A 389 25.29 1.10 -19.37
N ASN A 390 25.57 2.38 -19.04
CA ASN A 390 26.22 2.83 -17.82
C ASN A 390 25.23 3.30 -16.74
N SER A 391 23.92 3.19 -16.98
CA SER A 391 22.93 3.56 -15.98
C SER A 391 23.10 2.69 -14.72
N PRO A 392 23.04 3.30 -13.52
CA PRO A 392 23.00 2.54 -12.27
C PRO A 392 21.69 1.74 -12.13
N TRP A 393 20.63 2.13 -12.84
CA TRP A 393 19.31 1.51 -12.77
C TRP A 393 19.17 0.24 -13.59
N ARG A 394 20.23 -0.19 -14.29
CA ARG A 394 20.22 -1.46 -15.02
C ARG A 394 20.13 -2.65 -14.07
N THR A 395 19.07 -3.43 -14.23
CA THR A 395 18.77 -4.62 -13.43
C THR A 395 19.14 -5.92 -14.15
N ASP A 396 19.39 -5.88 -15.45
CA ASP A 396 19.85 -7.02 -16.29
C ASP A 396 21.34 -7.36 -16.09
N LYS A 397 21.85 -7.27 -14.86
CA LYS A 397 23.24 -7.56 -14.49
C LYS A 397 23.30 -8.69 -13.48
N GLY A 398 24.24 -9.64 -13.66
CA GLY A 398 24.46 -10.77 -12.75
C GLY A 398 24.86 -10.39 -11.31
N ILE A 399 25.21 -9.12 -11.07
CA ILE A 399 25.46 -8.60 -9.72
C ILE A 399 24.17 -8.42 -8.92
N VAL A 400 23.03 -8.15 -9.58
CA VAL A 400 21.72 -7.93 -8.92
C VAL A 400 20.60 -8.87 -9.36
N THR A 401 20.79 -9.64 -10.43
CA THR A 401 19.77 -10.58 -10.95
C THR A 401 20.38 -11.96 -11.21
N ASN A 402 19.61 -13.01 -10.92
CA ASN A 402 19.91 -14.39 -11.28
C ASN A 402 18.97 -14.91 -12.37
N SER A 403 19.44 -15.95 -13.09
CA SER A 403 18.68 -16.62 -14.16
C SER A 403 18.22 -15.71 -15.31
N ILE A 404 19.03 -14.70 -15.65
CA ILE A 404 18.72 -13.74 -16.72
C ILE A 404 18.50 -14.47 -18.04
N THR A 405 17.27 -14.40 -18.54
CA THR A 405 16.89 -14.96 -19.85
C THR A 405 16.11 -13.89 -20.61
N TYR A 406 16.62 -13.44 -21.76
CA TYR A 406 15.91 -12.46 -22.58
C TYR A 406 14.69 -13.09 -23.25
N ASN A 407 13.59 -12.35 -23.27
CA ASN A 407 12.34 -12.82 -23.88
C ASN A 407 12.35 -12.70 -25.40
N GLU A 408 13.12 -11.78 -25.98
CA GLU A 408 13.30 -11.73 -27.43
C GLU A 408 13.92 -13.04 -27.95
N GLY A 409 13.27 -13.66 -28.92
CA GLY A 409 13.64 -14.97 -29.47
C GLY A 409 13.04 -16.17 -28.72
N LYS A 410 12.44 -15.97 -27.54
CA LYS A 410 11.83 -17.05 -26.75
C LYS A 410 10.40 -17.32 -27.22
N SER A 411 10.07 -18.57 -27.54
CA SER A 411 8.70 -18.99 -27.90
C SER A 411 8.05 -18.13 -29.00
N GLY A 412 8.85 -17.64 -29.96
CA GLY A 412 8.38 -16.78 -31.05
C GLY A 412 8.16 -15.30 -30.68
N LEU A 413 8.53 -14.87 -29.47
CA LEU A 413 8.51 -13.47 -29.08
C LEU A 413 9.59 -12.69 -29.85
N THR A 414 9.23 -11.52 -30.32
CA THR A 414 10.13 -10.57 -31.00
C THR A 414 10.12 -9.23 -30.26
N ASN A 415 10.96 -8.28 -30.66
CA ASN A 415 10.89 -6.90 -30.16
C ASN A 415 9.47 -6.29 -30.20
N ASN A 416 8.60 -6.70 -31.12
CA ASN A 416 7.20 -6.25 -31.19
C ASN A 416 6.33 -6.73 -30.02
N ASN A 417 6.78 -7.72 -29.24
CA ASN A 417 6.08 -8.24 -28.07
C ASN A 417 6.71 -7.79 -26.75
N ILE A 418 7.84 -7.07 -26.82
CA ILE A 418 8.53 -6.53 -25.65
C ILE A 418 8.01 -5.12 -25.38
N VAL A 419 7.91 -4.76 -24.11
CA VAL A 419 7.58 -3.39 -23.69
C VAL A 419 8.56 -2.41 -24.33
N ASN A 420 8.01 -1.45 -25.09
CA ASN A 420 8.84 -0.52 -25.86
C ASN A 420 9.13 0.76 -25.06
N LEU A 421 10.39 0.88 -24.64
CA LEU A 421 11.01 2.03 -24.00
C LEU A 421 12.17 2.61 -24.83
N ALA A 422 12.19 2.40 -26.15
CA ALA A 422 13.27 2.82 -27.03
C ALA A 422 13.50 4.35 -27.08
N THR A 423 12.57 5.15 -26.58
CA THR A 423 12.70 6.63 -26.51
C THR A 423 12.36 7.17 -25.13
N TYR A 424 12.16 6.30 -24.13
CA TYR A 424 11.59 6.68 -22.85
C TYR A 424 12.61 7.30 -21.89
N PHE A 425 13.86 6.82 -21.91
CA PHE A 425 14.90 7.26 -20.98
C PHE A 425 15.67 8.46 -21.53
N THR A 426 15.41 9.63 -20.96
CA THR A 426 16.27 10.81 -21.13
C THR A 426 17.58 10.63 -20.34
N PRO A 427 18.61 11.47 -20.54
CA PRO A 427 19.78 11.47 -19.66
C PRO A 427 19.41 11.67 -18.19
N ALA A 428 18.43 12.53 -17.89
CA ALA A 428 17.97 12.77 -16.53
C ALA A 428 17.35 11.52 -15.88
N ARG A 429 16.57 10.71 -16.63
CA ARG A 429 16.01 9.45 -16.12
C ARG A 429 17.06 8.35 -16.02
N SER A 430 17.92 8.22 -17.04
CA SER A 430 18.99 7.21 -17.07
C SER A 430 19.97 7.36 -15.89
N PHE A 431 20.14 8.58 -15.40
CA PHE A 431 21.03 8.91 -14.30
C PHE A 431 20.29 9.64 -13.17
N ALA A 432 19.01 9.32 -12.98
CA ALA A 432 18.25 9.82 -11.84
C ALA A 432 18.97 9.42 -10.56
N LYS A 433 18.93 10.28 -9.54
CA LYS A 433 19.72 10.09 -8.32
C LYS A 433 19.03 9.22 -7.27
N GLY A 434 17.73 9.02 -7.38
CA GLY A 434 16.92 8.21 -6.46
C GLY A 434 15.60 7.82 -7.10
N THR A 435 14.82 7.02 -6.38
CA THR A 435 13.53 6.46 -6.85
C THR A 435 12.40 6.74 -5.85
N ASN A 436 12.48 7.87 -5.17
CA ASN A 436 11.65 8.21 -4.02
C ASN A 436 10.56 9.25 -4.33
N ASP A 437 10.31 9.59 -5.60
CA ASP A 437 9.35 10.64 -5.97
C ASP A 437 7.95 10.36 -5.41
N ILE A 438 7.49 9.10 -5.50
CA ILE A 438 6.22 8.63 -4.92
C ILE A 438 6.18 8.83 -3.40
N ILE A 439 7.23 8.37 -2.69
CA ILE A 439 7.31 8.49 -1.24
C ILE A 439 7.37 9.96 -0.81
N THR A 440 8.08 10.79 -1.58
CA THR A 440 8.20 12.24 -1.34
C THR A 440 6.86 12.94 -1.51
N GLU A 441 6.13 12.61 -2.58
CA GLU A 441 4.77 13.09 -2.83
C GLU A 441 3.83 12.69 -1.69
N ASP A 442 3.88 11.43 -1.24
CA ASP A 442 2.96 10.91 -0.23
C ASP A 442 3.23 11.49 1.16
N LYS A 443 4.51 11.63 1.55
CA LYS A 443 4.89 12.33 2.79
C LYS A 443 4.50 13.79 2.78
N LYS A 444 4.63 14.46 1.63
CA LYS A 444 4.16 15.83 1.46
C LYS A 444 2.64 15.90 1.64
N TYR A 445 1.89 14.98 1.05
CA TYR A 445 0.43 14.93 1.19
C TYR A 445 0.01 14.76 2.66
N LEU A 446 0.66 13.86 3.41
CA LEU A 446 0.39 13.67 4.85
C LEU A 446 0.63 14.95 5.64
N THR A 447 1.74 15.64 5.38
CA THR A 447 2.13 16.86 6.09
C THR A 447 1.20 18.03 5.77
N ASP A 448 0.91 18.27 4.49
CA ASP A 448 0.01 19.35 4.05
C ASP A 448 -1.42 19.10 4.55
N SER A 449 -1.91 17.86 4.44
CA SER A 449 -3.26 17.52 4.86
C SER A 449 -3.44 17.63 6.38
N ALA A 450 -2.41 17.26 7.16
CA ALA A 450 -2.38 17.47 8.61
C ALA A 450 -2.53 18.96 8.96
N SER A 451 -1.78 19.85 8.29
CA SER A 451 -1.82 21.30 8.53
C SER A 451 -3.20 21.93 8.23
N SER A 452 -3.94 21.38 7.27
CA SER A 452 -5.28 21.86 6.88
C SER A 452 -6.39 21.41 7.83
N SER A 453 -6.14 20.41 8.69
CA SER A 453 -7.15 19.83 9.57
C SER A 453 -7.42 20.64 10.86
N GLY A 454 -6.63 21.69 11.12
CA GLY A 454 -6.80 22.61 12.25
C GLY A 454 -7.83 23.74 12.06
N GLY A 455 -8.50 23.83 10.91
CA GLY A 455 -9.48 24.87 10.61
C GLY A 455 -10.93 24.41 10.84
N GLY A 456 -11.41 24.56 12.08
CA GLY A 456 -12.83 24.44 12.41
C GLY A 456 -13.69 25.44 11.62
N SER A 457 -14.87 24.99 11.22
CA SER A 457 -15.83 25.68 10.38
C SER A 457 -16.28 27.04 10.92
N SER A 458 -16.17 28.10 10.10
CA SER A 458 -17.06 29.25 10.17
C SER A 458 -17.81 29.39 8.84
N SER A 459 -18.92 28.66 8.70
CA SER A 459 -19.93 28.98 7.70
C SER A 459 -20.66 30.24 8.14
N GLY A 460 -20.09 31.40 7.83
CA GLY A 460 -20.76 32.69 7.90
C GLY A 460 -21.46 32.96 6.57
N GLY A 461 -22.78 32.81 6.53
CA GLY A 461 -23.60 33.21 5.40
C GLY A 461 -23.55 34.72 5.19
N GLY A 462 -23.51 35.13 3.92
CA GLY A 462 -23.65 36.52 3.50
C GLY A 462 -23.99 36.56 2.02
N GLY A 463 -25.24 36.90 1.71
CA GLY A 463 -25.80 36.91 0.36
C GLY A 463 -25.06 37.85 -0.58
N ASN A 464 -24.94 37.41 -1.83
CA ASN A 464 -24.39 38.21 -2.92
C ASN A 464 -25.53 39.05 -3.52
N THR A 465 -25.56 40.35 -3.20
CA THR A 465 -26.24 41.38 -3.98
C THR A 465 -25.16 42.28 -4.57
N GLY A 466 -25.26 42.53 -5.88
CA GLY A 466 -24.22 43.15 -6.69
C GLY A 466 -23.97 44.65 -6.45
N GLY A 467 -23.05 45.18 -7.24
CA GLY A 467 -22.78 46.61 -7.35
C GLY A 467 -21.30 46.87 -7.56
N GLY A 468 -20.95 47.40 -8.74
CA GLY A 468 -19.57 47.73 -9.11
C GLY A 468 -19.02 48.96 -8.39
N GLY A 469 -17.76 49.25 -8.65
CA GLY A 469 -17.09 50.47 -8.21
C GLY A 469 -15.60 50.22 -8.03
N GLY A 470 -14.80 50.79 -8.95
CA GLY A 470 -13.36 50.60 -8.98
C GLY A 470 -12.60 51.39 -7.92
N GLY A 471 -11.27 51.34 -8.07
CA GLY A 471 -10.38 52.33 -7.49
C GLY A 471 -9.18 51.73 -6.75
N GLY A 472 -8.00 51.96 -7.31
CA GLY A 472 -6.86 52.41 -6.51
C GLY A 472 -5.95 51.33 -5.94
N ASN A 473 -4.92 50.99 -6.71
CA ASN A 473 -3.59 50.69 -6.18
C ASN A 473 -3.03 51.94 -5.46
N PRO A 474 -2.36 51.80 -4.31
CA PRO A 474 -1.16 52.60 -4.10
C PRO A 474 0.03 51.77 -3.61
N CYS A 475 1.18 52.06 -4.21
CA CYS A 475 2.51 51.54 -3.96
C CYS A 475 3.00 51.69 -2.51
N GLY A 476 4.03 50.90 -2.18
CA GLY A 476 5.21 51.42 -1.48
C GLY A 476 5.65 50.63 -0.26
N GLY A 477 6.83 49.99 -0.35
CA GLY A 477 7.55 49.37 0.75
C GLY A 477 8.35 48.16 0.31
#